data_AF-A0A926PIX9-F1
#
_entry.id   AF-A0A926PIX9-F1
#
_cell.length_a   1.000
_cell.length_b   1.000
_cell.length_c   1.000
_cell.angle_alpha   90.00
_cell.angle_beta   90.00
_cell.angle_gamma   90.00
#
_symmetry.space_group_name_H-M   'P 1'
#
loop_
_entity.id
_entity.type
_entity.pdbx_description
1 polymer ?
#
loop_
_entity_poly.entity_id
_entity_poly.type
_entity_poly.pdbx_seq_one_letter_code
_entity_poly.pdbx_strand_id
1 'polypeptide(L)'
;MKQERFLESLVDLLLPLGLIFGLVLLLSLNVGAGTSGENVASLLEPSLKLIAGYLSAGAEIAAAVVIGMGVIRGIWDYLRQLLSRSRHHVDATEDIRLKLGRVLSLGLEFTVASDILRTAVAPTRQEILNLGAIVMLRTLLNYFLEREIRQGELLAHYSKR
;
A
#
# COMPACT_ATOMS: atom_id res chain seq x y z
N MET A 1 -18.96 27.09 -8.17
CA MET A 1 -17.79 26.42 -8.79
C MET A 1 -16.72 25.89 -7.82
N LYS A 2 -16.45 26.48 -6.63
CA LYS A 2 -15.51 25.86 -5.64
C LYS A 2 -16.12 24.66 -4.88
N GLN A 3 -17.44 24.67 -4.70
CA GLN A 3 -18.16 23.64 -3.94
C GLN A 3 -18.26 22.30 -4.69
N GLU A 4 -18.36 22.32 -6.02
CA GLU A 4 -18.47 21.10 -6.83
C GLU A 4 -17.17 20.30 -6.89
N ARG A 5 -16.02 20.96 -7.05
CA ARG A 5 -14.70 20.29 -6.97
C ARG A 5 -14.42 19.63 -5.63
N PHE A 6 -14.98 20.17 -4.54
CA PHE A 6 -14.84 19.57 -3.22
C PHE A 6 -15.73 18.34 -3.05
N LEU A 7 -16.94 18.39 -3.60
CA LEU A 7 -17.86 17.24 -3.61
C LEU A 7 -17.35 16.10 -4.50
N GLU A 8 -16.78 16.39 -5.67
CA GLU A 8 -16.16 15.37 -6.53
C GLU A 8 -14.97 14.69 -5.82
N SER A 9 -14.08 15.47 -5.21
CA SER A 9 -12.97 14.92 -4.43
C SER A 9 -13.41 14.12 -3.20
N LEU A 10 -14.55 14.47 -2.59
CA LEU A 10 -15.13 13.68 -1.51
C LEU A 10 -15.79 12.40 -2.01
N VAL A 11 -16.45 12.42 -3.17
CA VAL A 11 -17.04 11.23 -3.78
C VAL A 11 -15.96 10.25 -4.21
N ASP A 12 -14.88 10.72 -4.85
CA ASP A 12 -13.73 9.88 -5.26
C ASP A 12 -13.05 9.19 -4.07
N LEU A 13 -13.10 9.80 -2.88
CA LEU A 13 -12.61 9.21 -1.64
C LEU A 13 -13.65 8.32 -0.95
N LEU A 14 -14.90 8.77 -0.84
CA LEU A 14 -15.97 8.09 -0.13
C LEU A 14 -16.44 6.82 -0.83
N LEU A 15 -16.39 6.79 -2.16
CA LEU A 15 -16.86 5.66 -2.96
C LEU A 15 -16.03 4.39 -2.74
N PRO A 16 -14.68 4.39 -2.83
CA PRO A 16 -13.88 3.22 -2.47
C PRO A 16 -13.98 2.89 -0.98
N LEU A 17 -14.00 3.90 -0.09
CA LEU A 17 -14.08 3.69 1.36
C LEU A 17 -15.40 3.03 1.78
N GLY A 18 -16.52 3.50 1.22
CA GLY A 18 -17.86 2.98 1.45
C GLY A 18 -18.05 1.58 0.87
N LEU A 19 -17.46 1.30 -0.30
CA LEU A 19 -17.42 -0.06 -0.87
C LEU A 19 -16.62 -1.01 0.01
N ILE A 20 -15.45 -0.60 0.50
CA ILE A 20 -14.63 -1.43 1.41
C ILE A 20 -15.41 -1.69 2.71
N PHE A 21 -15.97 -0.65 3.32
CA PHE A 21 -16.74 -0.79 4.55
C PHE A 21 -17.97 -1.69 4.36
N GLY A 22 -18.73 -1.48 3.27
CA GLY A 22 -19.89 -2.29 2.91
C GLY A 22 -19.53 -3.76 2.65
N LEU A 23 -18.46 -4.03 1.91
CA LEU A 23 -17.96 -5.38 1.63
C LEU A 23 -17.49 -6.08 2.90
N VAL A 24 -16.70 -5.40 3.74
CA VAL A 24 -16.22 -5.91 5.03
C VAL A 24 -17.40 -6.23 5.95
N LEU A 25 -18.40 -5.34 6.01
CA LEU A 25 -19.62 -5.56 6.79
C LEU A 25 -20.42 -6.76 6.27
N LEU A 26 -20.62 -6.86 4.95
CA LEU A 26 -21.35 -7.97 4.31
C LEU A 26 -20.65 -9.31 4.56
N LEU A 27 -19.33 -9.38 4.40
CA LEU A 27 -18.55 -10.58 4.68
C LEU A 27 -18.55 -10.93 6.18
N SER A 28 -18.43 -9.95 7.07
CA SER A 28 -18.50 -10.18 8.52
C SER A 28 -19.85 -10.78 8.96
N LEU A 29 -20.94 -10.42 8.28
CA LEU A 29 -22.28 -10.93 8.57
C LEU A 29 -22.55 -12.30 7.93
N ASN A 30 -22.01 -12.58 6.73
CA ASN A 30 -22.30 -13.79 5.96
C ASN A 30 -21.44 -15.02 6.32
N VAL A 31 -20.28 -14.84 6.97
CA VAL A 31 -19.33 -15.94 7.31
C VAL A 31 -19.92 -17.06 8.20
N GLY A 32 -21.17 -16.92 8.68
CA GLY A 32 -21.83 -17.94 9.52
C GLY A 32 -22.77 -18.94 8.82
N ALA A 33 -22.95 -18.90 7.49
CA ALA A 33 -24.04 -19.64 6.83
C ALA A 33 -23.61 -20.49 5.61
N GLY A 34 -22.78 -21.52 5.82
CA GLY A 34 -22.47 -22.47 4.74
C GLY A 34 -21.78 -23.75 5.21
N THR A 35 -22.55 -24.80 5.51
CA THR A 35 -22.04 -26.16 5.74
C THR A 35 -22.82 -27.16 4.90
N SER A 36 -22.21 -27.65 3.81
CA SER A 36 -22.64 -28.84 3.06
C SER A 36 -21.54 -29.44 2.14
N GLY A 37 -20.25 -29.16 2.37
CA GLY A 37 -19.12 -29.64 1.54
C GLY A 37 -17.84 -30.00 2.31
N GLU A 38 -17.97 -30.36 3.59
CA GLU A 38 -16.90 -30.28 4.62
C GLU A 38 -15.74 -31.31 4.55
N ASN A 39 -15.72 -32.29 3.64
CA ASN A 39 -14.76 -33.40 3.77
C ASN A 39 -13.43 -33.27 2.98
N VAL A 40 -13.39 -32.49 1.89
CA VAL A 40 -12.16 -32.32 1.09
C VAL A 40 -11.47 -30.99 1.39
N ALA A 41 -12.24 -29.93 1.63
CA ALA A 41 -11.71 -28.62 2.02
C ALA A 41 -11.01 -28.66 3.39
N SER A 42 -11.59 -29.38 4.37
CA SER A 42 -11.02 -29.50 5.73
C SER A 42 -9.66 -30.21 5.78
N LEU A 43 -9.36 -31.09 4.81
CA LEU A 43 -8.06 -31.77 4.70
C LEU A 43 -6.98 -30.90 4.06
N LEU A 44 -7.36 -29.98 3.16
CA LEU A 44 -6.44 -29.08 2.46
C LEU A 44 -6.22 -27.75 3.21
N GLU A 45 -7.16 -27.35 4.07
CA GLU A 45 -7.07 -26.14 4.89
C GLU A 45 -5.75 -25.99 5.67
N PRO A 46 -5.22 -27.02 6.38
CA PRO A 46 -4.01 -26.87 7.19
C PRO A 46 -2.76 -26.66 6.32
N SER A 47 -2.65 -27.41 5.23
CA SER A 47 -1.50 -27.34 4.33
C SER A 47 -1.51 -26.02 3.54
N LEU A 48 -2.69 -25.58 3.09
CA LEU A 48 -2.85 -24.30 2.42
C LEU A 48 -2.48 -23.13 3.35
N LYS A 49 -2.97 -23.12 4.60
CA LYS A 49 -2.64 -22.08 5.60
C LYS A 49 -1.14 -22.02 5.89
N LEU A 50 -0.46 -23.17 5.97
CA LEU A 50 0.98 -23.22 6.16
C LEU A 50 1.74 -22.65 4.95
N ILE A 51 1.41 -23.11 3.74
CA ILE A 51 2.08 -22.65 2.51
C ILE A 51 1.89 -21.14 2.33
N ALA A 52 0.66 -20.66 2.42
CA ALA A 52 0.38 -19.24 2.29
C ALA A 52 1.00 -18.41 3.42
N GLY A 53 1.07 -18.94 4.65
CA GLY A 53 1.79 -18.30 5.75
C GLY A 53 3.28 -18.13 5.47
N TYR A 54 3.95 -19.16 4.94
CA TYR A 54 5.36 -19.07 4.55
C TYR A 54 5.57 -18.12 3.37
N LEU A 55 4.68 -18.12 2.37
CA LEU A 55 4.77 -17.21 1.23
C LEU A 55 4.53 -15.75 1.64
N SER A 56 3.55 -15.49 2.50
CA SER A 56 3.27 -14.17 3.09
C SER A 56 4.49 -13.66 3.89
N ALA A 57 5.03 -14.49 4.79
CA ALA A 57 6.25 -14.15 5.53
C ALA A 57 7.45 -13.89 4.60
N GLY A 58 7.60 -14.70 3.54
CA GLY A 58 8.64 -14.50 2.54
C GLY A 58 8.50 -13.17 1.80
N ALA A 59 7.28 -12.78 1.43
CA ALA A 59 7.00 -11.50 0.79
C ALA A 59 7.27 -10.31 1.72
N GLU A 60 6.92 -10.40 3.02
CA GLU A 60 7.25 -9.39 4.01
C GLU A 60 8.75 -9.22 4.21
N ILE A 61 9.49 -10.34 4.31
CA ILE A 61 10.95 -10.31 4.42
C ILE A 61 11.56 -9.67 3.18
N ALA A 62 11.09 -10.05 1.98
CA ALA A 62 11.55 -9.45 0.73
C ALA A 62 11.29 -7.93 0.71
N ALA A 63 10.10 -7.48 1.12
CA ALA A 63 9.77 -6.07 1.24
C ALA A 63 10.74 -5.35 2.19
N ALA A 64 10.94 -5.88 3.39
CA ALA A 64 11.83 -5.31 4.39
C ALA A 64 13.28 -5.19 3.88
N VAL A 65 13.78 -6.23 3.20
CA VAL A 65 15.13 -6.24 2.61
C VAL A 65 15.26 -5.20 1.51
N VAL A 66 14.32 -5.15 0.57
CA VAL A 66 14.34 -4.22 -0.56
C VAL A 66 14.27 -2.78 -0.08
N ILE A 67 13.32 -2.46 0.80
CA ILE A 67 13.17 -1.14 1.40
C ILE A 67 14.42 -0.77 2.19
N GLY A 68 14.89 -1.65 3.06
CA GLY A 68 16.07 -1.42 3.90
C GLY A 68 17.32 -1.12 3.07
N MET A 69 17.59 -1.93 2.03
CA MET A 69 18.71 -1.68 1.12
C MET A 69 18.57 -0.36 0.35
N GLY A 70 17.36 -0.01 -0.08
CA GLY A 70 17.08 1.27 -0.72
C GLY A 70 17.42 2.44 0.18
N VAL A 71 16.89 2.43 1.40
CA VAL A 71 17.12 3.46 2.41
C VAL A 71 18.61 3.60 2.74
N ILE A 72 19.32 2.50 2.99
CA ILE A 72 20.75 2.53 3.28
C ILE A 72 21.54 3.16 2.12
N ARG A 73 21.26 2.76 0.88
CA ARG A 73 21.91 3.36 -0.30
C ARG A 73 21.60 4.85 -0.43
N GLY A 74 20.34 5.24 -0.27
CA GLY A 74 19.93 6.64 -0.36
C GLY A 74 20.60 7.52 0.69
N ILE A 75 20.72 7.04 1.93
CA ILE A 75 21.45 7.73 3.00
C ILE A 75 22.93 7.88 2.63
N TRP A 76 23.55 6.81 2.13
CA TRP A 76 24.97 6.84 1.74
C TRP A 76 25.24 7.85 0.63
N ASP A 77 24.42 7.84 -0.43
CA ASP A 77 24.56 8.74 -1.57
C ASP A 77 24.33 10.20 -1.15
N TYR A 78 23.31 10.44 -0.32
CA TYR A 78 23.02 11.77 0.22
C TYR A 78 24.16 12.31 1.09
N LEU A 79 24.71 11.49 1.98
CA LEU A 79 25.80 11.92 2.86
C LEU A 79 27.10 12.17 2.09
N ARG A 80 27.41 11.32 1.10
CA ARG A 80 28.56 11.51 0.21
C ARG A 80 28.45 12.81 -0.59
N GLN A 81 27.23 13.18 -1.00
CA GLN A 81 26.96 14.42 -1.69
C GLN A 81 27.10 15.64 -0.78
N LEU A 82 26.61 15.59 0.46
CA LEU A 82 26.81 16.67 1.44
C LEU A 82 28.28 16.95 1.73
N LEU A 83 29.13 15.91 1.73
CA LEU A 83 30.57 16.04 1.94
C LEU A 83 31.31 16.53 0.67
N SER A 84 30.79 16.24 -0.51
CA SER A 84 31.35 16.70 -1.78
C SER A 84 30.74 18.06 -2.15
N ARG A 85 31.47 19.13 -1.85
CA ARG A 85 31.13 20.57 -1.99
C ARG A 85 30.85 21.06 -3.44
N SER A 86 30.28 20.23 -4.31
CA SER A 86 30.10 20.50 -5.74
C SER A 86 28.74 21.15 -6.05
N ARG A 87 28.72 22.23 -6.85
CA ARG A 87 27.57 23.12 -7.07
C ARG A 87 26.36 22.53 -7.84
N HIS A 88 26.35 21.23 -8.17
CA HIS A 88 25.24 20.53 -8.85
C HIS A 88 24.30 19.80 -7.85
N HIS A 89 23.92 20.44 -6.74
CA HIS A 89 23.14 19.78 -5.67
C HIS A 89 21.69 19.46 -6.05
N VAL A 90 21.09 20.20 -6.98
CA VAL A 90 19.64 20.12 -7.25
C VAL A 90 19.30 18.83 -8.03
N ASP A 91 19.95 18.57 -9.17
CA ASP A 91 19.64 17.39 -10.01
C ASP A 91 19.95 16.06 -9.31
N ALA A 92 21.06 15.97 -8.58
CA ALA A 92 21.46 14.72 -7.94
C ALA A 92 20.62 14.36 -6.71
N THR A 93 20.00 15.34 -6.03
CA THR A 93 19.04 15.05 -4.94
C THR A 93 17.74 14.46 -5.51
N GLU A 94 17.30 14.96 -6.66
CA GLU A 94 16.11 14.45 -7.36
C GLU A 94 16.32 13.02 -7.84
N ASP A 95 17.49 12.69 -8.36
CA ASP A 95 17.87 11.33 -8.73
C ASP A 95 17.82 10.36 -7.53
N ILE A 96 18.29 10.77 -6.36
CA ILE A 96 18.22 9.95 -5.14
C ILE A 96 16.76 9.72 -4.75
N ARG A 97 15.92 10.76 -4.79
CA ARG A 97 14.47 10.65 -4.50
C ARG A 97 13.76 9.71 -5.48
N LEU A 98 14.02 9.82 -6.78
CA LEU A 98 13.42 8.95 -7.79
C LEU A 98 13.82 7.49 -7.61
N LYS A 99 15.10 7.22 -7.33
CA LYS A 99 15.60 5.86 -7.05
C LYS A 99 14.97 5.28 -5.78
N LEU A 100 14.93 6.06 -4.70
CA LEU A 100 14.27 5.65 -3.46
C LEU A 100 12.78 5.39 -3.67
N GLY A 101 12.07 6.28 -4.35
CA GLY A 101 10.64 6.13 -4.65
C GLY A 101 10.35 4.83 -5.41
N ARG A 102 11.19 4.46 -6.39
CA ARG A 102 11.05 3.20 -7.13
C ARG A 102 11.25 1.97 -6.23
N VAL A 103 12.25 1.99 -5.36
CA VAL A 103 12.52 0.88 -4.42
C VAL A 103 11.40 0.76 -3.37
N LEU A 104 10.89 1.88 -2.87
CA LEU A 104 9.76 1.89 -1.94
C LEU A 104 8.48 1.35 -2.59
N SER A 105 8.18 1.74 -3.84
CA SER A 105 7.06 1.19 -4.61
C SER A 105 7.13 -0.33 -4.73
N LEU A 106 8.31 -0.87 -5.05
CA LEU A 106 8.52 -2.31 -5.15
C LEU A 106 8.32 -3.01 -3.80
N GLY A 107 8.83 -2.43 -2.71
CA GLY A 107 8.60 -2.95 -1.36
C GLY A 107 7.11 -2.99 -1.01
N LEU A 108 6.37 -1.96 -1.38
CA LEU A 108 4.92 -1.90 -1.17
C LEU A 108 4.19 -3.00 -1.94
N GLU A 109 4.57 -3.30 -3.19
CA GLU A 109 3.99 -4.42 -3.96
C GLU A 109 4.15 -5.76 -3.24
N PHE A 110 5.31 -6.03 -2.63
CA PHE A 110 5.52 -7.24 -1.84
C PHE A 110 4.64 -7.27 -0.58
N THR A 111 4.46 -6.15 0.12
CA THR A 111 3.53 -6.09 1.25
C THR A 111 2.08 -6.34 0.82
N VAL A 112 1.67 -5.83 -0.36
CA VAL A 112 0.33 -6.08 -0.92
C VAL A 112 0.15 -7.57 -1.19
N ALA A 113 1.14 -8.21 -1.81
CA ALA A 113 1.11 -9.63 -2.08
C ALA A 113 1.00 -10.46 -0.79
N SER A 114 1.73 -10.10 0.28
CA SER A 114 1.61 -10.73 1.60
C SER A 114 0.18 -10.65 2.14
N ASP A 115 -0.43 -9.47 2.10
CA ASP A 115 -1.78 -9.25 2.63
C ASP A 115 -2.85 -10.02 1.85
N ILE A 116 -2.72 -10.08 0.52
CA ILE A 116 -3.63 -10.86 -0.35
C ILE A 116 -3.49 -12.36 -0.02
N LEU A 117 -2.26 -12.87 0.11
CA LEU A 117 -2.02 -14.28 0.45
C LEU A 117 -2.63 -14.63 1.80
N ARG A 118 -2.42 -13.80 2.81
CA ARG A 118 -2.93 -14.04 4.17
C ARG A 118 -4.45 -14.13 4.22
N THR A 119 -5.13 -13.37 3.38
CA THR A 119 -6.59 -13.26 3.39
C THR A 119 -7.29 -14.29 2.51
N ALA A 120 -6.58 -14.85 1.53
CA ALA A 120 -7.07 -15.93 0.69
C ALA A 120 -7.24 -17.28 1.44
N VAL A 121 -6.50 -17.50 2.53
CA VAL A 121 -6.41 -18.82 3.22
C VAL A 121 -7.26 -18.97 4.47
N ALA A 122 -7.59 -17.88 5.14
CA ALA A 122 -8.36 -17.90 6.38
C ALA A 122 -9.18 -16.61 6.51
N PRO A 123 -10.34 -16.51 5.85
CA PRO A 123 -11.24 -15.38 6.06
C PRO A 123 -11.93 -15.53 7.42
N THR A 124 -11.19 -15.40 8.52
CA THR A 124 -11.78 -15.24 9.86
C THR A 124 -12.35 -13.83 9.98
N ARG A 125 -13.37 -13.63 10.83
CA ARG A 125 -13.93 -12.28 11.05
C ARG A 125 -12.85 -11.26 11.42
N GLN A 126 -11.85 -11.67 12.22
CA GLN A 126 -10.72 -10.82 12.59
C GLN A 126 -9.79 -10.53 11.41
N GLU A 127 -9.54 -11.51 10.54
CA GLU A 127 -8.69 -11.34 9.36
C GLU A 127 -9.35 -10.49 8.27
N ILE A 128 -10.67 -10.61 8.08
CA ILE A 128 -11.46 -9.74 7.20
C ILE A 128 -11.38 -8.29 7.67
N LEU A 129 -11.48 -8.06 8.99
CA LEU A 129 -11.32 -6.72 9.57
C LEU A 129 -9.90 -6.18 9.40
N ASN A 130 -8.88 -7.01 9.61
CA ASN A 130 -7.48 -6.62 9.41
C ASN A 130 -7.21 -6.25 7.93
N LEU A 131 -7.72 -7.04 6.98
CA LEU A 131 -7.64 -6.71 5.55
C LEU A 131 -8.35 -5.40 5.24
N GLY A 132 -9.58 -5.22 5.75
CA GLY A 132 -10.34 -4.00 5.59
C GLY A 132 -9.56 -2.77 6.07
N ALA A 133 -8.91 -2.87 7.22
CA ALA A 133 -8.06 -1.81 7.76
C ALA A 133 -6.85 -1.51 6.88
N ILE A 134 -6.15 -2.54 6.36
CA ILE A 134 -4.98 -2.35 5.50
C ILE A 134 -5.36 -1.71 4.17
N VAL A 135 -6.42 -2.19 3.52
CA VAL A 135 -6.91 -1.63 2.25
C VAL A 135 -7.37 -0.17 2.45
N MET A 136 -8.08 0.12 3.54
CA MET A 136 -8.48 1.47 3.89
C MET A 136 -7.26 2.39 4.07
N LEU A 137 -6.23 1.92 4.79
CA LEU A 137 -5.01 2.68 5.02
C LEU A 137 -4.29 3.00 3.70
N ARG A 138 -4.20 2.03 2.78
CA ARG A 138 -3.64 2.27 1.43
C ARG A 138 -4.42 3.30 0.63
N THR A 139 -5.75 3.20 0.63
CA THR A 139 -6.62 4.17 -0.06
C THR A 139 -6.42 5.58 0.50
N LEU A 140 -6.35 5.72 1.83
CA LEU A 140 -6.11 7.01 2.48
C LEU A 140 -4.72 7.57 2.12
N LEU A 141 -3.67 6.77 2.20
CA LEU A 141 -2.32 7.20 1.86
C LEU A 141 -2.22 7.62 0.39
N ASN A 142 -2.74 6.81 -0.53
CA ASN A 142 -2.72 7.12 -1.96
C ASN A 142 -3.48 8.42 -2.26
N TYR A 143 -4.63 8.62 -1.62
CA TYR A 143 -5.40 9.87 -1.74
C TYR A 143 -4.62 11.10 -1.25
N PHE A 144 -3.95 11.00 -0.08
CA PHE A 144 -3.15 12.10 0.44
C PHE A 144 -1.97 12.45 -0.47
N LEU A 145 -1.25 11.43 -0.95
CA LEU A 145 -0.15 11.61 -1.90
C LEU A 145 -0.61 12.29 -3.19
N GLU A 146 -1.69 11.80 -3.80
CA GLU A 146 -2.21 12.36 -5.05
C GLU A 146 -2.69 13.80 -4.88
N ARG A 147 -3.27 14.12 -3.71
CA ARG A 147 -3.65 15.49 -3.35
C ARG A 147 -2.44 16.41 -3.19
N GLU A 148 -1.39 15.96 -2.53
CA GLU A 148 -0.17 16.75 -2.31
C GLU A 148 0.56 17.02 -3.65
N ILE A 149 0.64 16.02 -4.52
CA ILE A 149 1.19 16.16 -5.88
C ILE A 149 0.39 17.20 -6.69
N ARG A 150 -0.95 17.10 -6.72
CA ARG A 150 -1.81 18.08 -7.40
C ARG A 150 -1.60 19.51 -6.88
N GLN A 151 -1.41 19.68 -5.58
CA GLN A 151 -1.13 20.99 -4.99
C GLN A 151 0.24 21.55 -5.41
N GLY A 152 1.27 20.70 -5.45
CA GLY A 152 2.60 21.07 -5.92
C GLY A 152 2.62 21.49 -7.40
N GLU A 153 1.93 20.75 -8.27
CA GLU A 153 1.82 21.07 -9.70
C GLU A 153 1.12 22.40 -9.96
N LEU A 154 0.03 22.68 -9.25
CA LEU A 154 -0.70 23.95 -9.36
C LEU A 154 0.18 25.15 -8.97
N LEU A 155 1.02 25.01 -7.94
CA LEU A 155 1.95 26.06 -7.51
C LEU A 155 3.08 26.28 -8.52
N ALA A 156 3.62 25.21 -9.10
CA ALA A 156 4.63 25.30 -10.17
C ALA A 156 4.07 26.00 -11.42
N HIS A 157 2.79 25.78 -11.74
CA HIS A 157 2.13 26.42 -12.87
C HIS A 157 1.85 27.92 -12.66
N TYR A 158 1.67 28.36 -11.41
CA TYR A 158 1.52 29.79 -11.06
C TYR A 158 2.86 30.54 -11.07
N SER A 159 3.98 29.88 -10.76
CA SER A 159 5.32 30.51 -10.80
C SER A 159 5.85 30.78 -12.22
N LYS A 160 5.22 30.22 -13.26
CA LYS A 160 5.64 30.34 -14.66
C LYS A 160 4.85 31.39 -15.47
N ARG A 161 3.99 32.17 -14.82
CA ARG A 161 3.31 33.35 -15.38
C ARG A 161 3.70 34.59 -14.60
#